data_AF-A0A7Y2UDC0-F1
#
_entry.id   AF-A0A7Y2UDC0-F1
#
_cell.length_a   1.000
_cell.length_b   1.000
_cell.length_c   1.000
_cell.angle_alpha   90.00
_cell.angle_beta   90.00
_cell.angle_gamma   90.00
#
_symmetry.space_group_name_H-M   'P 1'
#
loop_
_entity.id
_entity.type
_entity.pdbx_description
1 polymer ?
#
loop_
_entity_poly.entity_id
_entity_poly.type
_entity_poly.pdbx_seq_one_letter_code
_entity_poly.pdbx_strand_id
1 'polypeptide(L)'
;AVLVNRPFGRGDLFGAVKGVSLPDWAADIDAQSWGQVFLKYIISHPAATIPIPGTSKPHHAEDNMAAMAGRLPDTKLREEMSGFIDKLL
;
A
#
# COMPACT_ATOMS: atom_id res chain seq x y z
N ALA A 1 10.07 -16.56 -0.31
CA ALA A 1 8.92 -15.65 -0.32
C ALA A 1 8.33 -15.54 1.08
N VAL A 2 7.83 -14.37 1.46
CA VAL A 2 7.25 -14.10 2.79
C VAL A 2 5.78 -13.71 2.63
N LEU A 3 4.86 -14.37 3.34
CA LEU A 3 3.45 -14.02 3.33
C LEU A 3 3.15 -12.98 4.42
N VAL A 4 2.50 -11.87 4.05
CA VAL A 4 2.16 -10.78 4.96
C VAL A 4 0.67 -10.80 5.27
N ASN A 5 0.34 -11.34 6.45
CA ASN A 5 -1.02 -11.34 6.96
C ASN A 5 -1.37 -9.98 7.59
N ARG A 6 -2.61 -9.52 7.39
CA ARG A 6 -3.12 -8.21 7.84
C ARG A 6 -2.25 -7.04 7.30
N PRO A 7 -2.12 -6.91 5.97
CA PRO A 7 -1.28 -5.88 5.36
C PRO A 7 -1.69 -4.44 5.73
N PHE A 8 -2.93 -4.24 6.17
CA PHE A 8 -3.45 -2.94 6.58
C PHE A 8 -3.44 -2.69 8.09
N GLY A 9 -2.79 -3.54 8.90
CA GLY A 9 -2.75 -3.37 10.36
C GLY A 9 -4.14 -3.37 11.00
N ARG A 10 -5.04 -4.27 10.60
CA ARG A 10 -6.47 -4.28 11.03
C ARG A 10 -7.26 -3.00 10.70
N GLY A 11 -6.77 -2.18 9.77
CA GLY A 11 -7.40 -0.95 9.35
C GLY A 11 -6.82 0.31 10.01
N ASP A 12 -5.87 0.15 10.93
CA ASP A 12 -5.21 1.27 11.62
C ASP A 12 -4.56 2.23 10.62
N LEU A 13 -3.96 1.71 9.54
CA LEU A 13 -3.39 2.51 8.46
C LEU A 13 -4.43 3.40 7.76
N PHE A 14 -5.67 2.92 7.59
CA PHE A 14 -6.76 3.72 7.02
C PHE A 14 -7.26 4.79 8.00
N GLY A 15 -7.10 4.57 9.31
CA GLY A 15 -7.33 5.60 10.32
C GLY A 15 -6.34 6.76 10.19
N ALA A 16 -5.05 6.43 10.08
CA ALA A 16 -3.97 7.41 9.97
C ALA A 16 -4.08 8.33 8.73
N VAL A 17 -4.52 7.77 7.59
CA VAL A 17 -4.63 8.53 6.32
C VAL A 17 -6.02 9.11 6.08
N LYS A 18 -6.93 9.06 7.06
CA LYS A 18 -8.29 9.54 6.90
C LYS A 18 -8.31 11.06 6.65
N GLY A 19 -8.85 11.47 5.51
CA GLY A 19 -8.88 12.88 5.10
C GLY A 19 -7.55 13.40 4.54
N VAL A 20 -6.54 12.55 4.42
CA VAL A 20 -5.27 12.86 3.77
C VAL A 20 -5.36 12.47 2.31
N SER A 21 -5.16 13.43 1.41
CA SER A 21 -5.05 13.17 -0.03
C SER A 21 -3.81 12.33 -0.32
N LEU A 22 -3.85 11.56 -1.42
CA LEU A 22 -2.65 10.87 -1.88
C LEU A 22 -1.54 11.88 -2.18
N PRO A 23 -0.30 11.65 -1.72
CA PRO A 23 0.85 12.45 -2.10
C PRO A 23 1.13 12.34 -3.60
N ASP A 24 1.79 13.34 -4.17
CA ASP A 24 2.08 13.38 -5.60
C ASP A 24 2.87 12.15 -6.08
N TRP A 25 3.79 11.63 -5.27
CA TRP A 25 4.57 10.42 -5.58
C TRP A 25 3.71 9.15 -5.72
N ALA A 26 2.45 9.14 -5.27
CA ALA A 26 1.56 8.00 -5.47
C ALA A 26 1.32 7.75 -6.98
N ALA A 27 1.32 8.81 -7.80
CA ALA A 27 1.22 8.69 -9.25
C ALA A 27 2.46 8.07 -9.90
N ASP A 28 3.64 8.18 -9.27
CA ASP A 28 4.88 7.57 -9.77
C ASP A 28 4.84 6.03 -9.74
N ILE A 29 3.98 5.47 -8.88
CA ILE A 29 3.73 4.04 -8.74
C ILE A 29 2.34 3.64 -9.26
N ASP A 30 1.69 4.50 -10.04
CA ASP A 30 0.37 4.28 -10.61
C ASP A 30 -0.70 3.95 -9.55
N ALA A 31 -0.54 4.43 -8.31
CA ALA A 31 -1.49 4.19 -7.23
C ALA A 31 -2.60 5.25 -7.23
N GLN A 32 -3.85 4.79 -7.24
CA GLN A 32 -5.04 5.64 -7.21
C GLN A 32 -5.79 5.60 -5.87
N SER A 33 -5.34 4.76 -4.94
CA SER A 33 -5.93 4.62 -3.60
C SER A 33 -4.86 4.39 -2.54
N TRP A 34 -5.19 4.69 -1.28
CA TRP A 34 -4.34 4.34 -0.14
C TRP A 34 -4.15 2.82 0.01
N GLY A 35 -5.16 2.03 -0.35
CA GLY A 35 -5.06 0.56 -0.38
C GLY A 35 -3.95 0.11 -1.33
N GLN A 36 -3.91 0.68 -2.53
CA GLN A 36 -2.87 0.41 -3.52
C GLN A 36 -1.49 0.87 -3.04
N VAL A 37 -1.39 2.04 -2.42
CA VAL A 37 -0.13 2.54 -1.83
C VAL A 37 0.43 1.54 -0.80
N PHE A 38 -0.38 1.09 0.16
CA PHE A 38 0.06 0.16 1.19
C PHE A 38 0.45 -1.21 0.61
N LEU A 39 -0.33 -1.72 -0.35
CA LEU A 39 -0.03 -3.00 -0.98
C LEU A 39 1.21 -2.94 -1.86
N LYS A 40 1.40 -1.89 -2.66
CA LYS A 40 2.60 -1.68 -3.48
C LYS A 40 3.85 -1.51 -2.62
N TYR A 41 3.74 -0.87 -1.45
CA TYR A 41 4.82 -0.85 -0.45
C TYR A 41 5.17 -2.25 0.06
N ILE A 42 4.21 -3.17 0.19
CA ILE A 42 4.54 -4.55 0.56
C ILE A 42 5.16 -5.26 -0.64
N ILE A 43 4.44 -5.33 -1.77
CA ILE A 43 4.81 -6.11 -2.97
C ILE A 43 6.22 -5.78 -3.47
N SER A 44 6.64 -4.52 -3.42
CA SER A 44 7.97 -4.07 -3.88
C SER A 44 9.15 -4.50 -3.01
N HIS A 45 8.92 -5.25 -1.92
CA HIS A 45 10.00 -5.58 -0.99
C HIS A 45 11.00 -6.53 -1.64
N PRO A 46 12.33 -6.28 -1.56
CA PRO A 46 13.37 -7.11 -2.20
C PRO A 46 13.30 -8.61 -1.85
N ALA A 47 12.78 -8.94 -0.66
CA ALA A 47 12.57 -10.32 -0.21
C ALA A 47 11.36 -11.04 -0.85
N ALA A 48 10.74 -10.49 -1.89
CA ALA A 48 9.58 -11.05 -2.60
C ALA A 48 8.43 -11.41 -1.65
N THR A 49 7.88 -10.39 -0.98
CA THR A 49 6.74 -10.54 -0.06
C THR A 49 5.41 -10.60 -0.80
N ILE A 50 4.45 -11.31 -0.25
CA ILE A 50 3.11 -11.52 -0.82
C ILE A 50 2.06 -11.08 0.22
N PRO A 51 1.37 -9.95 0.01
CA PRO A 51 0.32 -9.51 0.93
C PRO A 51 -0.95 -10.36 0.78
N ILE A 52 -1.67 -10.57 1.88
CA ILE A 52 -2.99 -11.22 1.89
C ILE A 52 -4.04 -10.24 2.44
N PRO A 53 -4.57 -9.31 1.61
CA PRO A 53 -5.59 -8.37 2.05
C PRO A 53 -6.97 -9.03 2.07
N GLY A 54 -7.50 -9.26 3.27
CA GLY A 54 -8.86 -9.75 3.46
C GLY A 54 -9.92 -8.65 3.34
N THR A 55 -10.96 -8.89 2.55
CA THR A 55 -12.13 -8.02 2.45
C THR A 55 -13.39 -8.82 2.11
N SER A 56 -14.55 -8.38 2.61
CA SER A 56 -15.87 -8.91 2.23
C SER A 56 -16.56 -8.05 1.16
N LYS A 57 -15.96 -6.92 0.77
CA LYS A 57 -16.54 -5.96 -0.17
C LYS A 57 -15.89 -6.11 -1.56
N PRO A 58 -16.68 -6.34 -2.63
CA PRO A 58 -16.15 -6.52 -3.99
C PRO A 58 -15.26 -5.37 -4.49
N HIS A 59 -15.68 -4.11 -4.33
CA HIS A 59 -14.90 -2.96 -4.78
C HIS A 59 -13.53 -2.83 -4.09
N HIS A 60 -13.40 -3.25 -2.82
CA HIS A 60 -12.08 -3.34 -2.17
C HIS A 60 -11.24 -4.46 -2.76
N ALA A 61 -11.85 -5.58 -3.16
CA ALA A 61 -11.11 -6.68 -3.80
C ALA A 61 -10.57 -6.26 -5.17
N GLU A 62 -11.37 -5.51 -5.94
CA GLU A 62 -10.96 -4.88 -7.20
C GLU A 62 -9.79 -3.91 -6.99
N ASP A 63 -9.89 -3.02 -5.99
CA ASP A 63 -8.81 -2.07 -5.64
C ASP A 63 -7.52 -2.76 -5.19
N ASN A 64 -7.65 -3.81 -4.37
CA ASN A 64 -6.50 -4.62 -3.93
C ASN A 64 -5.81 -5.31 -5.11
N MET A 65 -6.60 -5.82 -6.06
CA MET A 65 -6.10 -6.46 -7.28
C MET A 65 -5.35 -5.47 -8.17
N ALA A 66 -5.85 -4.24 -8.29
CA ALA A 66 -5.23 -3.18 -9.07
C ALA A 66 -3.82 -2.81 -8.56
N ALA A 67 -3.54 -3.01 -7.27
CA ALA A 67 -2.21 -2.77 -6.70
C ALA A 67 -1.11 -3.65 -7.31
N MET A 68 -1.45 -4.79 -7.91
CA MET A 68 -0.49 -5.70 -8.54
C MET A 68 -0.08 -5.30 -9.96
N ALA A 69 -0.72 -4.27 -10.54
CA ALA A 69 -0.41 -3.77 -11.87
C ALA A 69 0.37 -2.44 -11.81
N GLY A 70 1.01 -2.07 -12.91
CA GLY A 70 1.76 -0.81 -13.02
C GLY A 70 3.10 -0.82 -12.29
N ARG A 71 3.64 0.37 -12.06
CA ARG A 71 4.96 0.57 -11.44
C ARG A 71 4.95 0.25 -9.95
N LEU A 72 6.10 -0.18 -9.45
CA LEU A 72 6.34 -0.44 -8.03
C LEU A 72 7.37 0.56 -7.51
N PRO A 73 7.29 0.96 -6.23
CA PRO A 73 8.29 1.85 -5.66
C PRO A 73 9.65 1.14 -5.58
N ASP A 74 10.72 1.88 -5.84
CA ASP A 74 12.08 1.44 -5.58
C ASP A 74 12.45 1.61 -4.10
N THR A 75 13.68 1.24 -3.71
CA THR A 75 14.15 1.36 -2.32
C THR A 75 14.05 2.79 -1.79
N LYS A 76 14.37 3.80 -2.61
CA LYS A 76 14.36 5.20 -2.19
C LYS A 76 12.94 5.67 -1.93
N LEU A 77 12.01 5.40 -2.85
CA LEU A 77 10.62 5.78 -2.68
C LEU A 77 9.98 5.02 -1.51
N ARG A 78 10.35 3.76 -1.27
CA ARG A 78 9.90 3.02 -0.08
C ARG A 78 10.30 3.71 1.23
N GLU A 79 11.52 4.23 1.33
CA GLU A 79 11.97 4.98 2.51
C GLU A 79 11.14 6.26 2.71
N GLU A 80 10.85 6.98 1.62
CA GLU A 80 9.96 8.16 1.65
C GLU A 80 8.53 7.80 2.08
N MET A 81 7.97 6.71 1.55
CA MET A 81 6.65 6.20 1.94
C MET A 81 6.58 5.88 3.43
N SER A 82 7.58 5.16 3.96
CA SER A 82 7.63 4.83 5.40
C SER A 82 7.70 6.10 6.23
N GLY A 83 8.63 7.01 5.91
CA GLY A 83 8.78 8.27 6.66
C GLY A 83 7.58 9.20 6.55
N PHE A 84 6.78 9.13 5.48
CA PHE A 84 5.51 9.83 5.36
C PHE A 84 4.46 9.22 6.29
N ILE A 85 4.28 7.89 6.27
CA ILE A 85 3.29 7.19 7.09
C ILE A 85 3.62 7.27 8.58
N ASP A 86 4.89 7.17 8.96
CA ASP A 86 5.34 7.25 10.36
C ASP A 86 4.99 8.59 11.02
N LYS A 87 4.78 9.66 10.24
CA LYS A 87 4.34 10.98 10.74
C LYS A 87 2.83 11.07 10.93
N LEU A 88 2.07 10.12 10.39
CA LEU A 88 0.61 10.07 10.47
C LEU A 88 0.09 9.05 11.50
N LEU A 89 0.96 8.16 11.97
CA LEU A 89 0.71 7.20 13.05
C LEU A 89 0.87 7.87 14.43
#